data_AF-A0A2I3CF19-F1
#
_entry.id   AF-A0A2I3CF19-F1
#
_cell.length_a   1.000
_cell.length_b   1.000
_cell.length_c   1.000
_cell.angle_alpha   90.00
_cell.angle_beta   90.00
_cell.angle_gamma   90.00
#
_symmetry.space_group_name_H-M   'P 1'
#
loop_
_entity.id
_entity.type
_entity.pdbx_description
1 polymer ?
#
loop_
_entity_poly.entity_id
_entity_poly.type
_entity_poly.pdbx_seq_one_letter_code
_entity_poly.pdbx_strand_id
1 'polypeptide(L)'
;MKVEETEALDPTLPVHVTFSFDQSEQLITLKAQVVDVSKCEVRLKIAKIDIESISQLKRFIELNVGNNDLLNRELEHLSGF
;
A
#
# COMPACT_ATOMS: atom_id res chain seq x y z
N MET A 1 -2.42 28.16 8.25
CA MET A 1 -2.09 26.74 8.03
C MET A 1 -0.68 26.70 7.48
N LYS A 2 0.31 26.33 8.30
CA LYS A 2 1.70 26.18 7.84
C LYS A 2 1.71 25.00 6.88
N VAL A 3 1.99 25.26 5.61
CA VAL A 3 2.36 24.21 4.67
C VAL A 3 3.77 23.84 5.10
N GLU A 4 3.91 22.74 5.84
CA GLU A 4 5.22 22.19 6.11
C GLU A 4 5.87 21.91 4.76
N GLU A 5 7.08 22.46 4.60
CA GLU A 5 7.90 22.32 3.41
C GLU A 5 8.03 20.82 3.14
N THR A 6 7.34 20.35 2.10
CA THR A 6 7.38 18.94 1.73
C THR A 6 8.74 18.75 1.08
N GLU A 7 9.71 18.28 1.86
CA GLU A 7 11.01 17.86 1.34
C GLU A 7 10.75 16.98 0.12
N ALA A 8 11.39 17.34 -1.01
CA ALA A 8 11.21 16.60 -2.24
C ALA A 8 11.55 15.12 -1.99
N LEU A 9 10.57 14.24 -2.21
CA LEU A 9 10.74 12.81 -2.04
C LEU A 9 11.85 12.35 -2.99
N ASP A 10 12.95 11.84 -2.44
CA ASP A 10 13.99 11.18 -3.23
C ASP A 10 13.41 9.84 -3.74
N PRO A 11 13.14 9.70 -5.05
CA PRO A 11 12.54 8.49 -5.59
C PRO A 11 13.47 7.28 -5.53
N THR A 12 14.76 7.48 -5.27
CA THR A 12 15.76 6.40 -5.16
C THR A 12 15.76 5.73 -3.80
N LEU A 13 15.16 6.35 -2.78
CA LEU A 13 15.10 5.83 -1.43
C LEU A 13 13.74 5.18 -1.12
N PRO A 14 13.72 4.08 -0.37
CA PRO A 14 12.48 3.48 0.08
C PRO A 14 11.75 4.42 1.06
N VAL A 15 10.46 4.60 0.83
CA VAL A 15 9.57 5.43 1.65
C VAL A 15 8.78 4.58 2.63
N HIS A 16 8.49 5.13 3.81
CA HIS A 16 7.50 4.55 4.73
C HIS A 16 6.13 5.11 4.39
N VAL A 17 5.14 4.22 4.30
CA VAL A 17 3.77 4.56 3.98
C VAL A 17 2.90 4.03 5.11
N THR A 18 2.04 4.90 5.62
CA THR A 18 1.06 4.56 6.64
C THR A 18 -0.29 5.09 6.20
N PHE A 19 -1.30 4.23 6.26
CA PHE A 19 -2.69 4.62 5.97
C PHE A 19 -3.66 3.78 6.81
N SER A 20 -4.89 4.27 6.96
CA SER A 20 -6.00 3.56 7.57
C SER A 20 -7.17 3.53 6.60
N PHE A 21 -8.13 2.64 6.85
CA PHE A 21 -9.40 2.64 6.13
C PHE A 21 -10.45 3.38 6.95
N ASP A 22 -11.38 4.08 6.30
CA ASP A 22 -12.41 4.88 7.01
C ASP A 22 -13.25 4.08 8.02
N GLN A 23 -13.36 2.76 7.83
CA GLN A 23 -14.10 1.85 8.69
C GLN A 23 -13.23 1.09 9.70
N SER A 24 -11.93 1.42 9.81
CA SER A 24 -10.97 0.73 10.66
C SER A 24 -9.98 1.72 11.27
N GLU A 25 -9.89 1.75 12.60
CA GLU A 25 -8.85 2.50 13.32
C GLU A 25 -7.46 1.85 13.22
N GLN A 26 -7.37 0.65 12.64
CA GLN A 26 -6.10 -0.04 12.46
C GLN A 26 -5.27 0.60 11.32
N LEU A 27 -4.03 0.95 11.65
CA LEU A 27 -3.06 1.52 10.72
C LEU A 27 -2.31 0.40 9.98
N ILE A 28 -2.31 0.47 8.66
CA ILE A 28 -1.47 -0.34 7.80
C ILE A 28 -0.15 0.41 7.59
N THR A 29 0.96 -0.27 7.84
CA THR A 29 2.30 0.29 7.65
C THR A 29 3.10 -0.57 6.68
N LEU A 30 3.82 0.07 5.77
CA LEU A 30 4.68 -0.62 4.79
C LEU A 30 5.87 0.24 4.37
N LYS A 31 6.90 -0.42 3.87
CA LYS A 31 8.00 0.19 3.11
C LYS A 31 7.77 -0.02 1.63
N ALA A 32 7.83 1.04 0.84
CA ALA A 32 7.67 0.98 -0.59
C ALA A 32 8.79 1.71 -1.33
N GLN A 33 9.00 1.35 -2.60
CA GLN A 33 9.82 2.12 -3.53
C GLN A 33 8.91 2.98 -4.40
N VAL A 34 9.33 4.22 -4.67
CA VAL A 34 8.64 5.08 -5.63
C VAL A 34 8.96 4.60 -7.03
N VAL A 35 7.93 4.21 -7.77
CA VAL A 35 8.05 3.73 -9.16
C VAL A 35 7.92 4.89 -10.13
N ASP A 36 6.96 5.79 -9.87
CA ASP A 36 6.69 6.96 -10.69
C ASP A 36 5.94 8.01 -9.87
N VAL A 37 6.19 9.27 -10.20
CA VAL A 37 5.47 10.42 -9.63
C VAL A 37 4.90 11.21 -10.81
N SER A 38 3.59 11.15 -10.94
CA SER A 38 2.84 11.94 -11.92
C SER A 38 2.18 13.14 -11.24
N LYS A 39 1.58 14.03 -12.02
CA LYS A 39 1.00 15.29 -11.51
C LYS A 39 -0.01 15.11 -10.37
N CYS A 40 -0.73 13.99 -10.30
CA CYS A 40 -1.77 13.76 -9.29
C CYS A 40 -1.69 12.38 -8.63
N GLU A 41 -0.70 11.55 -8.98
CA GLU A 41 -0.61 10.18 -8.49
C GLU A 41 0.83 9.79 -8.25
N VAL A 42 1.07 9.07 -7.15
CA VAL A 42 2.34 8.45 -6.82
C VAL A 42 2.17 6.94 -6.94
N ARG A 43 2.94 6.31 -7.81
CA ARG A 43 2.96 4.85 -7.94
C ARG A 43 4.04 4.28 -7.03
N LEU A 44 3.64 3.32 -6.20
CA LEU A 44 4.50 2.70 -5.19
C LEU A 44 4.54 1.18 -5.39
N LYS A 45 5.72 0.59 -5.23
CA LYS A 45 5.89 -0.87 -5.15
C LYS A 45 6.20 -1.25 -3.71
N ILE A 46 5.36 -2.10 -3.11
CA ILE A 46 5.59 -2.61 -1.75
C ILE A 46 6.90 -3.40 -1.74
N ALA A 47 7.83 -2.99 -0.89
CA ALA A 47 9.11 -3.64 -0.69
C ALA A 47 9.11 -4.51 0.57
N LYS A 48 8.49 -4.03 1.66
CA LYS A 48 8.28 -4.79 2.90
C LYS A 48 6.98 -4.37 3.55
N ILE A 49 6.28 -5.33 4.13
CA ILE A 49 5.07 -5.14 4.92
C ILE A 49 5.06 -6.21 6.02
N ASP A 50 4.66 -5.84 7.23
CA ASP A 50 4.56 -6.79 8.34
C ASP A 50 3.31 -7.67 8.20
N ILE A 51 3.29 -8.77 8.97
CA ILE A 51 2.23 -9.78 8.90
C ILE A 51 0.86 -9.25 9.31
N GLU A 52 0.79 -8.29 10.23
CA GLU A 52 -0.47 -7.71 10.68
C GLU A 52 -1.04 -6.80 9.59
N SER A 53 -0.21 -5.89 9.07
CA SER A 53 -0.55 -4.96 8.00
C SER A 53 -0.99 -5.69 6.71
N ILE A 54 -0.27 -6.74 6.28
CA ILE A 54 -0.65 -7.48 5.05
C ILE A 54 -1.94 -8.29 5.24
N SER A 55 -2.17 -8.83 6.44
CA SER A 55 -3.41 -9.58 6.72
C SER A 55 -4.63 -8.67 6.69
N GLN A 56 -4.51 -7.45 7.23
CA GLN A 56 -5.57 -6.45 7.15
C GLN A 56 -5.82 -5.99 5.72
N LEU A 57 -4.77 -5.71 4.96
CA LEU A 57 -4.88 -5.32 3.56
C LEU A 57 -5.59 -6.42 2.74
N LYS A 58 -5.21 -7.68 2.95
CA LYS A 58 -5.86 -8.83 2.32
C LYS A 58 -7.34 -8.88 2.66
N ARG A 59 -7.70 -8.82 3.95
CA ARG A 59 -9.09 -8.83 4.42
C ARG A 59 -9.90 -7.66 3.84
N PHE A 60 -9.31 -6.47 3.74
CA PHE A 60 -9.98 -5.33 3.14
C PHE A 60 -10.28 -5.58 1.66
N ILE A 61 -9.32 -6.12 0.90
CA ILE A 61 -9.55 -6.48 -0.50
C ILE A 61 -10.63 -7.57 -0.60
N GLU A 62 -10.63 -8.60 0.26
CA GLU A 62 -11.68 -9.63 0.31
C GLU A 62 -13.08 -9.03 0.46
N LEU A 63 -13.22 -8.10 1.42
CA LEU A 63 -14.50 -7.45 1.71
C LEU A 63 -15.00 -6.59 0.55
N ASN A 64 -14.09 -5.91 -0.16
CA ASN A 64 -14.46 -5.04 -1.28
C ASN A 64 -14.64 -5.78 -2.61
N VAL A 65 -13.91 -6.87 -2.86
CA VAL A 65 -14.02 -7.69 -4.08
C VAL A 65 -15.21 -8.65 -4.01
N GLY A 66 -15.63 -9.04 -2.80
CA GLY A 66 -16.83 -9.87 -2.58
C GLY A 66 -16.75 -11.30 -3.15
N ASN A 67 -15.61 -11.68 -3.74
CA ASN A 67 -15.40 -12.98 -4.36
C ASN A 67 -13.97 -13.48 -4.10
N ASN A 68 -13.85 -14.48 -3.21
CA ASN A 68 -12.58 -15.07 -2.78
C ASN A 68 -11.75 -15.66 -3.95
N ASP A 69 -12.41 -16.12 -5.02
CA ASP A 69 -11.71 -16.72 -6.17
C ASP A 69 -10.94 -15.69 -7.00
N LEU A 70 -11.39 -14.43 -7.03
CA LEU A 70 -10.69 -13.35 -7.72
C LEU A 70 -9.44 -12.91 -6.96
N LEU A 71 -9.54 -12.81 -5.63
CA LEU A 71 -8.41 -12.42 -4.79
C LEU A 71 -7.30 -13.48 -4.78
N ASN A 72 -7.66 -14.76 -4.66
CA ASN A 72 -6.67 -15.84 -4.66
C ASN A 72 -5.86 -15.83 -5.96
N ARG A 73 -6.50 -15.56 -7.10
CA ARG A 73 -5.83 -15.44 -8.41
C ARG A 73 -4.85 -14.26 -8.47
N GLU A 74 -5.18 -13.11 -7.90
CA GLU A 74 -4.26 -11.95 -7.90
C GLU A 74 -3.10 -12.10 -6.91
N LEU A 75 -3.33 -12.77 -5.78
CA LEU A 75 -2.26 -13.09 -4.81
C LEU A 75 -1.28 -14.12 -5.37
N GLU A 76 -1.74 -15.12 -6.12
CA GLU A 76 -0.88 -16.05 -6.86
C GLU A 76 -0.01 -15.29 -7.88
N HIS A 77 -0.59 -14.35 -8.63
CA HIS A 77 0.16 -13.52 -9.57
C HIS A 77 1.20 -12.58 -8.92
N LEU A 78 0.94 -12.08 -7.71
CA LEU A 78 1.89 -11.24 -6.97
C LEU A 78 3.01 -12.05 -6.29
N SER A 79 2.75 -13.33 -5.98
CA SER A 79 3.72 -14.23 -5.35
C SER A 79 4.58 -15.01 -6.34
N GLY A 80 4.26 -14.94 -7.65
CA GLY A 80 5.14 -15.41 -8.73
C GLY A 80 5.16 -16.93 -8.90
N PHE A 81 4.08 -17.62 -8.56
CA PHE A 81 3.83 -19.01 -8.99
C PHE A 81 2.96 -19.04 -10.24
#